data_AF-A0A0F9TBH8-F1
#
_entry.id   AF-A0A0F9TBH8-F1
#
_cell.length_a   1.000
_cell.length_b   1.000
_cell.length_c   1.000
_cell.angle_alpha   90.00
_cell.angle_beta   90.00
_cell.angle_gamma   90.00
#
_symmetry.space_group_name_H-M   'P 1'
#
loop_
_entity.id
_entity.type
_entity.pdbx_description
1 polymer ?
#
loop_
_entity_poly.entity_id
_entity_poly.type
_entity_poly.pdbx_seq_one_letter_code
_entity_poly.pdbx_strand_id
1 'polypeptide(L)'
;MTIYNDFHADVDNKFHAYIPIRMYEVTLKHRLLDQLGDFSHLLLDALSLLPESGITWVMNTTGLNLKQLEPILDRLYGLGLLNGSQLSQRGEKLATWKRLLQGQIRHIWLDGSHMHHSFCGDASLKVTALQADNAFIIRRWHRGEGKPRSWSCKDWNEDCERQKNRILRYPEQYLQAIFNNFRDCFIKEGFNAHEWELEVRYVPEEAGQYLPVILDKSDLESGVEFEYSIATPVLCLETFYRVPIGAPKALNHHQPDDHRRAVSLGYDANIEMNQLHDTPPSSWVWPEVGEEKRQQIIDFLFQQIEIQDGTNEAFYNREHRLADRWQLVGFDWPIVERRLQANNGLHRIRSGA
;
A
#
# COMPACT_ATOMS: atom_id res chain seq x y z
N MET A 1 -40.36 20.63 18.46
CA MET A 1 -39.36 20.50 17.37
C MET A 1 -37.98 20.57 18.02
N THR A 2 -36.90 20.16 17.36
CA THR A 2 -35.54 20.24 17.93
C THR A 2 -34.68 21.13 17.05
N ILE A 3 -33.98 22.09 17.64
CA ILE A 3 -33.05 22.98 16.93
C ILE A 3 -31.65 22.37 16.94
N TYR A 4 -31.01 22.33 15.78
CA TYR A 4 -29.69 21.73 15.58
C TYR A 4 -28.64 22.80 15.27
N ASN A 5 -27.53 22.78 15.99
CA ASN A 5 -26.34 23.58 15.67
C ASN A 5 -25.12 22.65 15.59
N ASP A 6 -24.45 22.66 14.44
CA ASP A 6 -23.31 21.80 14.18
C ASP A 6 -22.03 22.64 14.14
N PHE A 7 -20.99 22.12 14.77
CA PHE A 7 -19.67 22.73 14.85
C PHE A 7 -18.60 21.71 14.46
N HIS A 8 -17.44 22.22 14.05
CA HIS A 8 -16.28 21.40 13.71
C HIS A 8 -15.13 21.76 14.65
N ALA A 9 -14.43 20.75 15.16
CA ALA A 9 -13.17 20.93 15.88
C ALA A 9 -12.02 20.32 15.07
N ASP A 10 -11.03 21.16 14.73
CA ASP A 10 -9.78 20.69 14.14
C ASP A 10 -9.01 19.84 15.18
N VAL A 11 -8.76 18.59 14.79
CA VAL A 11 -7.87 17.63 15.47
C VAL A 11 -6.76 17.28 14.48
N ASP A 12 -5.83 16.38 14.82
CA ASP A 12 -4.81 15.96 13.85
C ASP A 12 -5.49 15.57 12.53
N ASN A 13 -5.16 16.27 11.45
CA ASN A 13 -5.83 16.15 10.15
C ASN A 13 -5.34 14.92 9.37
N LYS A 14 -4.40 14.17 9.93
CA LYS A 14 -3.76 13.03 9.28
C LYS A 14 -4.21 11.72 9.89
N PHE A 15 -4.67 10.85 9.02
CA PHE A 15 -4.95 9.47 9.32
C PHE A 15 -3.84 8.59 8.74
N HIS A 16 -3.15 7.85 9.60
CA HIS A 16 -2.03 6.99 9.21
C HIS A 16 -2.50 5.55 9.04
N ALA A 17 -2.69 5.13 7.79
CA ALA A 17 -2.88 3.74 7.43
C ALA A 17 -1.56 3.05 7.09
N TYR A 18 -1.50 1.73 7.26
CA TYR A 18 -0.29 0.94 7.06
C TYR A 18 -0.56 -0.29 6.22
N ILE A 19 0.19 -0.47 5.14
CA ILE A 19 0.11 -1.66 4.29
C ILE A 19 1.21 -2.63 4.71
N PRO A 20 0.89 -3.87 5.13
CA PRO A 20 1.91 -4.85 5.46
C PRO A 20 2.63 -5.30 4.19
N ILE A 21 3.95 -5.33 4.24
CA ILE A 21 4.84 -5.73 3.15
C ILE A 21 5.90 -6.70 3.66
N ARG A 22 6.51 -7.41 2.74
CA ARG A 22 7.61 -8.36 3.01
C ARG A 22 8.71 -8.17 1.98
N MET A 23 9.95 -8.39 2.41
CA MET A 23 11.09 -8.41 1.52
C MET A 23 11.24 -9.77 0.85
N TYR A 24 11.51 -9.74 -0.46
CA TYR A 24 11.84 -10.89 -1.26
C TYR A 24 13.13 -10.65 -2.02
N GLU A 25 13.95 -11.69 -2.10
CA GLU A 25 15.08 -11.80 -3.02
C GLU A 25 14.57 -12.34 -4.36
N VAL A 26 14.87 -11.63 -5.45
CA VAL A 26 14.49 -12.00 -6.80
C VAL A 26 15.74 -12.17 -7.64
N THR A 27 15.84 -13.32 -8.30
CA THR A 27 16.93 -13.64 -9.23
C THR A 27 16.37 -14.03 -10.58
N LEU A 28 16.90 -13.43 -11.64
CA LEU A 28 16.51 -13.71 -13.02
C LEU A 28 17.63 -14.47 -13.75
N LYS A 29 17.33 -15.66 -14.27
CA LYS A 29 18.29 -16.54 -14.95
C LYS A 29 17.78 -16.93 -16.34
N HIS A 30 18.62 -16.82 -17.35
CA HIS A 30 18.35 -17.37 -18.67
C HIS A 30 18.71 -18.86 -18.67
N ARG A 31 17.77 -19.71 -19.07
CA ARG A 31 17.89 -21.18 -19.00
C ARG A 31 19.11 -21.72 -19.76
N LEU A 32 19.34 -21.24 -20.99
CA LEU A 32 20.51 -21.67 -21.75
C LEU A 32 21.82 -21.26 -21.08
N LEU A 33 21.94 -20.01 -20.62
CA LEU A 33 23.15 -19.53 -19.94
C LEU A 33 23.40 -20.34 -18.67
N ASP A 34 22.37 -20.67 -17.90
CA ASP A 34 22.51 -21.46 -16.67
C ASP A 34 23.01 -22.90 -16.92
N GLN A 35 22.82 -23.42 -18.14
CA GLN A 35 23.27 -24.75 -18.57
C GLN A 35 24.62 -24.76 -19.29
N LEU A 36 25.19 -23.58 -19.57
CA LEU A 36 26.52 -23.47 -20.16
C LEU A 36 27.58 -23.71 -19.08
N GLY A 37 28.69 -24.33 -19.47
CA GLY A 37 29.84 -24.48 -18.58
C GLY A 37 30.67 -23.20 -18.54
N ASP A 38 31.55 -23.09 -17.54
CA ASP A 38 32.41 -21.92 -17.32
C ASP A 38 33.25 -21.54 -18.55
N PHE A 39 33.75 -22.54 -19.30
CA PHE A 39 34.49 -22.28 -20.54
C PHE A 39 33.63 -21.71 -21.67
N SER A 40 32.37 -22.14 -21.77
CA SER A 40 31.42 -21.53 -22.72
C SER A 40 31.14 -20.08 -22.33
N HIS A 41 30.99 -19.79 -21.03
CA HIS A 41 30.86 -18.43 -20.54
C HIS A 41 32.08 -17.57 -20.84
N LEU A 42 33.28 -18.10 -20.60
CA LEU A 42 34.54 -17.42 -20.89
C LEU A 42 34.67 -17.10 -22.39
N LEU A 43 34.32 -18.05 -23.26
CA LEU A 43 34.33 -17.83 -24.71
C LEU A 43 33.33 -16.76 -25.16
N LEU A 44 32.11 -16.77 -24.61
CA LEU A 44 31.11 -15.73 -24.90
C LEU A 44 31.60 -14.34 -24.48
N ASP A 45 32.21 -14.23 -23.29
CA ASP A 45 32.77 -12.96 -22.81
C ASP A 45 33.95 -12.50 -23.68
N ALA A 46 34.89 -13.41 -23.96
CA ALA A 46 36.07 -13.11 -24.75
C ALA A 46 35.71 -12.68 -26.18
N LEU A 47 34.78 -13.37 -26.83
CA LEU A 47 34.32 -13.02 -28.18
C LEU A 47 33.46 -11.76 -28.21
N SER A 48 32.76 -11.43 -27.11
CA SER A 48 32.04 -10.16 -27.00
C SER A 48 32.98 -8.96 -26.85
N LEU A 49 34.14 -9.13 -26.22
CA LEU A 49 35.12 -8.07 -25.99
C LEU A 49 36.17 -7.98 -27.11
N LEU A 50 36.53 -9.12 -27.68
CA LEU A 50 37.57 -9.30 -28.70
C LEU A 50 37.02 -10.13 -29.87
N PRO A 51 36.18 -9.57 -30.75
CA PRO A 51 35.48 -10.35 -31.78
C PRO A 51 36.40 -11.12 -32.73
N GLU A 52 37.58 -10.59 -33.05
CA GLU A 52 38.50 -11.21 -34.00
C GLU A 52 39.54 -12.14 -33.33
N SER A 53 39.78 -11.98 -32.04
CA SER A 53 40.89 -12.67 -31.34
C SER A 53 40.47 -13.40 -30.06
N GLY A 54 39.18 -13.44 -29.73
CA GLY A 54 38.67 -14.00 -28.48
C GLY A 54 39.05 -15.47 -28.27
N ILE A 55 38.96 -16.32 -29.30
CA ILE A 55 39.36 -17.74 -29.20
C ILE A 55 40.86 -17.86 -28.90
N THR A 56 41.69 -17.10 -29.63
CA THR A 56 43.14 -17.06 -29.42
C THR A 56 43.50 -16.56 -28.03
N TRP A 57 42.79 -15.54 -27.55
CA TRP A 57 42.95 -15.02 -26.19
C TRP A 57 42.60 -16.08 -25.14
N VAL A 58 41.51 -16.82 -25.31
CA VAL A 58 41.12 -17.92 -24.40
C VAL A 58 42.18 -19.02 -24.40
N MET A 59 42.69 -19.45 -25.56
CA MET A 59 43.78 -20.43 -25.65
C MET A 59 45.02 -19.97 -24.88
N ASN A 60 45.46 -18.73 -25.10
CA ASN A 60 46.64 -18.18 -24.44
C ASN A 60 46.47 -18.04 -22.93
N THR A 61 45.28 -17.67 -22.48
CA THR A 61 44.99 -17.42 -21.05
C THR A 61 44.79 -18.71 -20.27
N THR A 62 44.17 -19.72 -20.88
CA THR A 62 43.83 -20.99 -20.22
C THR A 62 44.90 -22.07 -20.45
N GLY A 63 45.82 -21.87 -21.39
CA GLY A 63 46.82 -22.86 -21.81
C GLY A 63 46.23 -24.05 -22.59
N LEU A 64 44.94 -24.00 -22.93
CA LEU A 64 44.27 -25.03 -23.72
C LEU A 64 44.66 -24.94 -25.19
N ASN A 65 44.83 -26.10 -25.82
CA ASN A 65 45.00 -26.19 -27.26
C ASN A 65 43.65 -26.28 -28.00
N LEU A 66 43.66 -26.03 -29.31
CA LEU A 66 42.44 -25.99 -30.12
C LEU A 66 41.62 -27.29 -30.05
N LYS A 67 42.26 -28.47 -30.04
CA LYS A 67 41.57 -29.77 -29.97
C LYS A 67 40.79 -29.95 -28.66
N GLN A 68 41.24 -29.30 -27.57
CA GLN A 68 40.54 -29.33 -26.28
C GLN A 68 39.36 -28.35 -26.24
N LEU A 69 39.43 -27.24 -26.98
CA LEU A 69 38.34 -26.27 -27.09
C LEU A 69 37.30 -26.65 -28.15
N GLU A 70 37.67 -27.46 -29.14
CA GLU A 70 36.82 -27.88 -30.27
C GLU A 70 35.44 -28.42 -29.83
N PRO A 71 35.31 -29.32 -28.82
CA PRO A 71 33.99 -29.77 -28.37
C PRO A 71 33.11 -28.64 -27.81
N ILE A 72 33.73 -27.62 -27.22
CA ILE A 72 33.03 -26.45 -26.66
C ILE A 72 32.60 -25.52 -27.80
N LEU A 73 33.48 -25.28 -28.77
CA LEU A 73 33.19 -24.49 -29.96
C LEU A 73 32.07 -25.15 -30.77
N ASP A 74 32.14 -26.46 -31.02
CA ASP A 74 31.12 -27.24 -31.72
C ASP A 74 29.76 -27.14 -31.01
N ARG A 75 29.74 -27.21 -29.68
CA ARG A 75 28.51 -26.98 -28.90
C ARG A 75 27.96 -25.57 -29.11
N LEU A 76 28.81 -24.54 -29.07
CA LEU A 76 28.38 -23.16 -29.28
C LEU A 76 27.87 -22.94 -30.72
N TYR A 77 28.47 -23.59 -31.73
CA TYR A 77 27.96 -23.62 -33.10
C TYR A 77 26.61 -24.34 -33.19
N GLY A 78 26.48 -25.52 -32.59
CA GLY A 78 25.22 -26.29 -32.57
C GLY A 78 24.06 -25.55 -31.89
N LEU A 79 24.37 -24.69 -30.92
CA LEU A 79 23.41 -23.78 -30.28
C LEU A 79 23.14 -22.51 -31.10
N GLY A 80 23.82 -22.32 -32.23
CA GLY A 80 23.70 -21.15 -33.10
C GLY A 80 24.27 -19.86 -32.49
N LEU A 81 25.20 -19.97 -31.54
CA LEU A 81 25.81 -18.81 -30.84
C LEU A 81 27.03 -18.26 -31.58
N LEU A 82 27.61 -19.06 -32.48
CA LEU A 82 28.77 -18.69 -33.29
C LEU A 82 28.43 -18.74 -34.79
N ASN A 83 29.07 -17.86 -35.55
CA ASN A 83 29.13 -17.89 -37.01
C ASN A 83 30.59 -17.74 -37.45
N GLY A 84 31.22 -18.85 -37.84
CA GLY A 84 32.67 -18.93 -37.87
C GLY A 84 33.28 -18.55 -36.51
N SER A 85 34.40 -17.82 -36.54
CA SER A 85 35.13 -17.41 -35.34
C SER A 85 34.51 -16.25 -34.54
N GLN A 86 33.29 -15.83 -34.88
CA GLN A 86 32.61 -14.67 -34.28
C GLN A 86 31.28 -15.07 -33.65
N LEU A 87 30.77 -14.23 -32.73
CA LEU A 87 29.41 -14.40 -32.22
C LEU A 87 28.39 -14.18 -33.34
N SER A 88 27.36 -15.02 -33.37
CA SER A 88 26.16 -14.72 -34.15
C SER A 88 25.36 -13.61 -33.46
N GLN A 89 24.35 -13.05 -34.14
CA GLN A 89 23.41 -12.10 -33.52
C GLN A 89 22.79 -12.66 -32.23
N ARG A 90 22.46 -13.96 -32.22
CA ARG A 90 21.96 -14.65 -31.02
C ARG A 90 23.04 -14.74 -29.93
N GLY A 91 24.28 -15.03 -30.30
CA GLY A 91 25.44 -15.05 -29.40
C GLY A 91 25.71 -13.69 -28.76
N GLU A 92 25.71 -12.62 -29.53
CA GLU A 92 25.88 -11.24 -29.03
C GLU A 92 24.77 -10.85 -28.05
N LYS A 93 23.52 -11.22 -28.37
CA LYS A 93 22.37 -11.01 -27.49
C LYS A 93 22.54 -11.75 -26.16
N LEU A 94 22.92 -13.02 -26.21
CA LEU A 94 23.16 -13.84 -25.01
C LEU A 94 24.34 -13.32 -24.18
N ALA A 95 25.43 -12.87 -24.81
CA ALA A 95 26.53 -12.23 -24.11
C ALA A 95 26.10 -10.92 -23.41
N THR A 96 25.25 -10.13 -24.08
CA THR A 96 24.66 -8.92 -23.51
C THR A 96 23.80 -9.25 -22.30
N TRP A 97 22.90 -10.23 -22.41
CA TRP A 97 22.06 -10.71 -21.31
C TRP A 97 22.88 -11.28 -20.15
N LYS A 98 23.93 -12.05 -20.45
CA LYS A 98 24.88 -12.58 -19.47
C LYS A 98 25.48 -11.47 -18.63
N ARG A 99 25.95 -10.40 -19.28
CA ARG A 99 26.58 -9.28 -18.59
C ARG A 99 25.58 -8.44 -17.78
N LEU A 100 24.39 -8.20 -18.33
CA LEU A 100 23.49 -7.17 -17.82
C LEU A 100 22.38 -7.68 -16.91
N LEU A 101 22.03 -8.97 -16.96
CA LEU A 101 20.85 -9.53 -16.28
C LEU A 101 21.07 -10.90 -15.63
N GLN A 102 21.86 -11.79 -16.25
CA GLN A 102 22.01 -13.17 -15.79
C GLN A 102 22.45 -13.23 -14.32
N GLY A 103 21.65 -13.89 -13.49
CA GLY A 103 21.98 -14.16 -12.09
C GLY A 103 22.04 -12.91 -11.21
N GLN A 104 21.53 -11.77 -11.69
CA GLN A 104 21.42 -10.58 -10.85
C GLN A 104 20.42 -10.82 -9.73
N ILE A 105 20.83 -10.47 -8.51
CA ILE A 105 20.02 -10.56 -7.32
C ILE A 105 19.48 -9.16 -6.99
N ARG A 106 18.18 -9.07 -6.69
CA ARG A 106 17.51 -7.83 -6.28
C ARG A 106 16.61 -8.08 -5.09
N HIS A 107 16.58 -7.11 -4.18
CA HIS A 107 15.69 -7.12 -3.01
C HIS A 107 14.52 -6.20 -3.27
N ILE A 108 13.31 -6.72 -3.08
CA ILE A 108 12.08 -6.00 -3.38
C ILE A 108 11.06 -6.16 -2.27
N TRP A 109 10.21 -5.16 -2.11
CA TRP A 109 9.09 -5.17 -1.18
C TRP A 109 7.79 -5.45 -1.93
N LEU A 110 7.03 -6.44 -1.47
CA LEU A 110 5.72 -6.77 -2.02
C LEU A 110 4.68 -6.92 -0.91
N ASP A 111 3.44 -6.55 -1.23
CA ASP A 111 2.26 -6.82 -0.40
C ASP A 111 1.72 -8.25 -0.64
N GLY A 112 0.80 -8.70 0.22
CA GLY A 112 0.15 -10.01 0.10
C GLY A 112 -0.94 -10.11 -0.98
N SER A 113 -1.08 -9.09 -1.84
CA SER A 113 -2.15 -9.00 -2.82
C SER A 113 -1.83 -9.76 -4.12
N HIS A 114 -1.69 -11.08 -4.05
CA HIS A 114 -1.20 -11.90 -5.17
C HIS A 114 -2.04 -11.80 -6.46
N MET A 115 -3.34 -11.54 -6.34
CA MET A 115 -4.27 -11.53 -7.48
C MET A 115 -4.42 -10.15 -8.13
N HIS A 116 -3.97 -9.07 -7.46
CA HIS A 116 -4.16 -7.70 -7.93
C HIS A 116 -2.84 -6.97 -8.17
N HIS A 117 -2.87 -6.05 -9.13
CA HIS A 117 -1.72 -5.23 -9.53
C HIS A 117 -1.70 -3.96 -8.73
N SER A 118 -0.75 -3.84 -7.81
CA SER A 118 -0.64 -2.65 -6.97
C SER A 118 0.68 -1.94 -7.26
N PHE A 119 1.79 -2.53 -6.82
CA PHE A 119 3.10 -1.91 -6.84
C PHE A 119 4.20 -2.94 -6.55
N CYS A 120 5.44 -2.52 -6.79
CA CYS A 120 6.67 -3.18 -6.33
C CYS A 120 7.56 -2.12 -5.66
N GLY A 121 8.05 -2.37 -4.46
CA GLY A 121 9.03 -1.50 -3.81
C GLY A 121 10.46 -1.97 -4.07
N ASP A 122 11.40 -1.05 -4.32
CA ASP A 122 12.83 -1.37 -4.32
C ASP A 122 13.46 -1.14 -2.94
N ALA A 123 14.76 -1.41 -2.83
CA ALA A 123 15.50 -1.27 -1.57
C ALA A 123 15.55 0.17 -1.01
N SER A 124 15.19 1.19 -1.79
CA SER A 124 15.11 2.58 -1.33
C SER A 124 13.75 2.95 -0.70
N LEU A 125 12.77 2.05 -0.79
CA LEU A 125 11.44 2.27 -0.22
C LEU A 125 11.55 2.47 1.30
N LYS A 126 10.94 3.55 1.80
CA LYS A 126 10.85 3.82 3.23
C LYS A 126 9.76 2.98 3.86
N VAL A 127 10.14 2.15 4.83
CA VAL A 127 9.26 1.22 5.55
C VAL A 127 9.34 1.49 7.06
N THR A 128 8.31 1.11 7.79
CA THR A 128 8.21 1.29 9.24
C THR A 128 7.93 -0.05 9.91
N ALA A 129 8.68 -0.36 10.98
CA ALA A 129 8.37 -1.47 11.87
C ALA A 129 7.34 -1.02 12.92
N LEU A 130 6.27 -1.78 13.09
CA LEU A 130 5.21 -1.48 14.05
C LEU A 130 4.90 -2.71 14.90
N GLN A 131 4.59 -2.48 16.18
CA GLN A 131 3.87 -3.47 16.98
C GLN A 131 2.38 -3.35 16.63
N ALA A 132 1.81 -4.43 16.08
CA ALA A 132 0.57 -4.42 15.31
C ALA A 132 -0.69 -4.05 16.12
N ASP A 133 -0.58 -3.90 17.43
CA ASP A 133 -1.71 -3.90 18.34
C ASP A 133 -2.57 -2.63 18.23
N ASN A 134 -2.01 -1.49 17.79
CA ASN A 134 -2.70 -0.19 17.76
C ASN A 134 -2.66 0.54 16.39
N ALA A 135 -2.20 -0.09 15.31
CA ALA A 135 -2.05 0.57 14.01
C ALA A 135 -3.22 0.28 13.05
N PHE A 136 -3.60 1.26 12.22
CA PHE A 136 -4.60 1.08 11.15
C PHE A 136 -4.02 0.28 9.97
N ILE A 137 -3.99 -1.04 10.09
CA ILE A 137 -3.40 -1.93 9.08
C ILE A 137 -4.41 -2.30 7.98
N ILE A 138 -4.24 -1.72 6.78
CA ILE A 138 -5.06 -1.98 5.60
C ILE A 138 -4.46 -3.07 4.69
N ARG A 139 -5.30 -3.81 3.96
CA ARG A 139 -4.89 -4.90 3.06
C ARG A 139 -5.84 -5.00 1.87
N ARG A 140 -5.32 -4.91 0.64
CA ARG A 140 -6.16 -4.96 -0.57
C ARG A 140 -7.03 -6.22 -0.71
N TRP A 141 -6.54 -7.38 -0.28
CA TRP A 141 -7.24 -8.65 -0.41
C TRP A 141 -8.27 -8.91 0.70
N HIS A 142 -8.51 -7.93 1.57
CA HIS A 142 -9.44 -8.04 2.67
C HIS A 142 -10.25 -6.76 2.85
N ARG A 143 -11.58 -6.87 2.82
CA ARG A 143 -12.48 -5.80 3.21
C ARG A 143 -12.77 -5.88 4.70
N GLY A 144 -12.89 -4.73 5.36
CA GLY A 144 -13.33 -4.63 6.76
C GLY A 144 -12.24 -4.25 7.76
N GLU A 145 -12.68 -3.96 8.98
CA GLU A 145 -11.99 -3.10 9.96
C GLU A 145 -11.49 -3.85 11.20
N GLY A 146 -10.40 -3.34 11.79
CA GLY A 146 -9.88 -3.64 13.12
C GLY A 146 -9.61 -5.09 13.54
N LYS A 147 -9.78 -6.06 12.64
CA LYS A 147 -9.21 -7.40 12.81
C LYS A 147 -8.12 -7.61 11.75
N PRO A 148 -6.83 -7.50 12.11
CA PRO A 148 -5.77 -7.80 11.18
C PRO A 148 -5.89 -9.28 10.77
N ARG A 149 -6.25 -9.52 9.51
CA ARG A 149 -6.12 -10.88 8.95
C ARG A 149 -4.65 -11.23 8.83
N SER A 150 -4.35 -12.51 9.00
CA SER A 150 -3.05 -13.05 8.64
C SER A 150 -2.75 -12.75 7.18
N TRP A 151 -1.47 -12.80 6.83
CA TRP A 151 -1.07 -12.89 5.43
C TRP A 151 -1.87 -14.00 4.73
N SER A 152 -2.18 -13.79 3.45
CA SER A 152 -2.97 -14.69 2.61
C SER A 152 -2.47 -16.14 2.61
N CYS A 153 -1.16 -16.31 2.80
CA CYS A 153 -0.47 -17.59 2.80
C CYS A 153 0.04 -17.93 4.21
N LYS A 154 -0.06 -19.21 4.57
CA LYS A 154 0.48 -19.75 5.83
C LYS A 154 1.89 -20.33 5.65
N ASP A 155 2.26 -20.70 4.43
CA ASP A 155 3.57 -21.24 4.05
C ASP A 155 4.35 -20.22 3.20
N TRP A 156 5.64 -20.08 3.50
CA TRP A 156 6.57 -19.22 2.78
C TRP A 156 6.82 -19.70 1.35
N ASN A 157 6.86 -21.01 1.11
CA ASN A 157 7.08 -21.54 -0.24
C ASN A 157 5.88 -21.24 -1.15
N GLU A 158 4.67 -21.42 -0.63
CA GLU A 158 3.44 -21.05 -1.35
C GLU A 158 3.40 -19.55 -1.64
N ASP A 159 3.77 -18.72 -0.65
CA ASP A 159 3.83 -17.27 -0.81
C ASP A 159 4.82 -16.85 -1.91
N CYS A 160 6.03 -17.42 -1.91
CA CYS A 160 7.05 -17.16 -2.92
C CYS A 160 6.58 -17.54 -4.32
N GLU A 161 5.97 -18.72 -4.50
CA GLU A 161 5.43 -19.15 -5.81
C GLU A 161 4.27 -18.26 -6.26
N ARG A 162 3.40 -17.79 -5.36
CA ARG A 162 2.34 -16.83 -5.71
C ARG A 162 2.90 -15.47 -6.12
N GLN A 163 3.94 -14.97 -5.44
CA GLN A 163 4.60 -13.71 -5.85
C GLN A 163 5.34 -13.86 -7.18
N LYS A 164 6.02 -14.99 -7.39
CA LYS A 164 6.64 -15.34 -8.68
C LYS A 164 5.60 -15.32 -9.81
N ASN A 165 4.46 -15.99 -9.62
CA ASN A 165 3.37 -15.99 -10.59
C ASN A 165 2.80 -14.59 -10.83
N ARG A 166 2.70 -13.76 -9.78
CA ARG A 166 2.26 -12.36 -9.89
C ARG A 166 3.21 -11.53 -10.76
N ILE A 167 4.52 -11.65 -10.54
CA ILE A 167 5.56 -10.98 -11.32
C ILE A 167 5.51 -11.44 -12.79
N LEU A 168 5.45 -12.76 -13.01
CA LEU A 168 5.44 -13.36 -14.36
C LEU A 168 4.13 -13.13 -15.12
N ARG A 169 3.06 -12.68 -14.46
CA ARG A 169 1.83 -12.27 -15.14
C ARG A 169 2.02 -10.94 -15.90
N TYR A 170 2.91 -10.07 -15.43
CA TYR A 170 3.25 -8.78 -16.07
C TYR A 170 4.76 -8.52 -16.01
N PRO A 171 5.57 -9.38 -16.67
CA PRO A 171 7.01 -9.40 -16.48
C PRO A 171 7.66 -8.09 -16.93
N GLU A 172 7.16 -7.48 -18.01
CA GLU A 172 7.71 -6.22 -18.52
C GLU A 172 7.55 -5.06 -17.54
N GLN A 173 6.52 -5.08 -16.69
CA GLN A 173 6.31 -4.02 -15.72
C GLN A 173 7.10 -4.27 -14.44
N TYR A 174 7.02 -5.48 -13.90
CA TYR A 174 7.74 -5.83 -12.68
C TYR A 174 9.24 -5.92 -12.92
N LEU A 175 9.70 -6.71 -13.89
CA LEU A 175 11.14 -6.92 -14.09
C LEU A 175 11.85 -5.65 -14.55
N GLN A 176 11.18 -4.74 -15.26
CA GLN A 176 11.74 -3.42 -15.56
C GLN A 176 11.92 -2.56 -14.30
N ALA A 177 10.99 -2.61 -13.35
CA ALA A 177 11.11 -1.93 -12.07
C ALA A 177 12.20 -2.54 -11.18
N ILE A 178 12.38 -3.86 -11.26
CA ILE A 178 13.31 -4.62 -10.41
C ILE A 178 14.76 -4.55 -10.95
N PHE A 179 14.93 -4.62 -12.27
CA PHE A 179 16.23 -4.72 -12.93
C PHE A 179 16.45 -3.54 -13.89
N ASN A 180 17.33 -2.61 -13.51
CA ASN A 180 17.62 -1.39 -14.27
C ASN A 180 17.92 -1.63 -15.77
N ASN A 181 18.65 -2.69 -16.10
CA ASN A 181 19.07 -2.99 -17.48
C ASN A 181 18.03 -3.81 -18.27
N PHE A 182 16.88 -4.15 -17.68
CA PHE A 182 15.89 -5.02 -18.30
C PHE A 182 15.35 -4.41 -19.59
N ARG A 183 15.00 -3.12 -19.55
CA ARG A 183 14.47 -2.42 -20.72
C ARG A 183 15.46 -2.45 -21.88
N ASP A 184 16.73 -2.19 -21.62
CA ASP A 184 17.77 -2.15 -22.66
C ASP A 184 17.93 -3.52 -23.36
N CYS A 185 17.70 -4.60 -22.63
CA CYS A 185 17.81 -5.97 -23.14
C CYS A 185 16.62 -6.43 -23.99
N PHE A 186 15.43 -5.81 -23.84
CA PHE A 186 14.19 -6.30 -24.44
C PHE A 186 13.37 -5.27 -25.21
N ILE A 187 13.80 -4.00 -25.29
CA ILE A 187 13.03 -2.92 -25.93
C ILE A 187 12.64 -3.19 -27.39
N LYS A 188 13.43 -3.98 -28.14
CA LYS A 188 13.19 -4.27 -29.56
C LYS A 188 12.38 -5.55 -29.80
N GLU A 189 12.68 -6.60 -29.05
CA GLU A 189 12.21 -7.97 -29.36
C GLU A 189 11.20 -8.50 -28.34
N GLY A 190 10.94 -7.76 -27.25
CA GLY A 190 10.09 -8.19 -26.16
C GLY A 190 10.75 -9.25 -25.26
N PHE A 191 10.11 -9.52 -24.12
CA PHE A 191 10.57 -10.50 -23.15
C PHE A 191 9.89 -11.86 -23.36
N ASN A 192 10.67 -12.93 -23.55
CA ASN A 192 10.15 -14.29 -23.65
C ASN A 192 10.32 -15.05 -22.33
N ALA A 193 9.25 -15.17 -21.54
CA ALA A 193 9.28 -15.85 -20.24
C ALA A 193 9.71 -17.34 -20.30
N HIS A 194 9.63 -18.01 -21.45
CA HIS A 194 10.02 -19.43 -21.57
C HIS A 194 11.53 -19.63 -21.58
N GLU A 195 12.30 -18.63 -21.98
CA GLU A 195 13.76 -18.68 -22.02
C GLU A 195 14.40 -18.33 -20.67
N TRP A 196 13.59 -17.78 -19.76
CA TRP A 196 14.02 -17.26 -18.49
C TRP A 196 13.37 -18.04 -17.34
N GLU A 197 14.02 -17.97 -16.20
CA GLU A 197 13.59 -18.53 -14.94
C GLU A 197 13.70 -17.43 -13.88
N LEU A 198 12.60 -17.23 -13.17
CA LEU A 198 12.51 -16.29 -12.06
C LEU A 198 12.51 -17.09 -10.77
N GLU A 199 13.52 -16.88 -9.95
CA GLU A 199 13.56 -17.35 -8.56
C GLU A 199 13.09 -16.22 -7.64
N VAL A 200 12.21 -16.54 -6.70
CA VAL A 200 11.72 -15.63 -5.66
C VAL A 200 11.89 -16.33 -4.32
N ARG A 201 12.56 -15.67 -3.37
CA ARG A 201 12.80 -16.21 -2.03
C ARG A 201 12.42 -15.17 -0.98
N TYR A 202 11.73 -15.60 0.06
CA TYR A 202 11.42 -14.72 1.19
C TYR A 202 12.69 -14.42 1.99
N VAL A 203 12.88 -13.15 2.35
CA VAL A 203 13.97 -12.72 3.24
C VAL A 203 13.37 -12.53 4.63
N PRO A 204 13.78 -13.35 5.63
CA PRO A 204 13.24 -13.24 6.98
C PRO A 204 13.52 -11.87 7.61
N GLU A 205 12.51 -11.32 8.28
CA GLU A 205 12.60 -10.05 9.00
C GLU A 205 12.36 -10.26 10.50
N GLU A 206 13.09 -9.52 11.34
CA GLU A 206 12.95 -9.59 12.81
C GLU A 206 11.61 -9.01 13.29
N ALA A 207 11.05 -8.05 12.57
CA ALA A 207 9.76 -7.42 12.85
C ALA A 207 8.97 -7.21 11.56
N GLY A 208 7.64 -7.21 11.65
CA GLY A 208 6.77 -6.93 10.51
C GLY A 208 7.00 -5.53 9.95
N GLN A 209 7.15 -5.44 8.62
CA GLN A 209 7.38 -4.18 7.92
C GLN A 209 6.11 -3.66 7.26
N TYR A 210 5.93 -2.35 7.33
CA TYR A 210 4.75 -1.67 6.86
C TYR A 210 5.10 -0.46 6.03
N LEU A 211 4.33 -0.25 4.96
CA LEU A 211 4.38 0.95 4.15
C LEU A 211 3.34 1.96 4.67
N PRO A 212 3.76 3.12 5.21
CA PRO A 212 2.83 4.15 5.67
C PRO A 212 2.10 4.81 4.50
N VAL A 213 0.80 5.03 4.70
CA VAL A 213 -0.10 5.76 3.82
C VAL A 213 -0.76 6.85 4.65
N ILE A 214 -0.45 8.10 4.33
CA ILE A 214 -1.03 9.27 5.01
C ILE A 214 -2.26 9.69 4.22
N LEU A 215 -3.43 9.55 4.84
CA LEU A 215 -4.69 10.09 4.34
C LEU A 215 -5.00 11.38 5.07
N ASP A 216 -5.63 12.31 4.35
CA ASP A 216 -6.16 13.54 4.94
C ASP A 216 -7.69 13.46 5.01
N LYS A 217 -8.31 14.39 5.75
CA LYS A 217 -9.77 14.55 5.85
C LYS A 217 -10.52 14.48 4.51
N SER A 218 -9.96 15.05 3.43
CA SER A 218 -10.58 15.05 2.10
C SER A 218 -10.59 13.69 1.40
N ASP A 219 -9.85 12.71 1.92
CA ASP A 219 -9.83 11.34 1.42
C ASP A 219 -10.89 10.46 2.10
N LEU A 220 -11.54 10.98 3.15
CA LEU A 220 -12.61 10.31 3.85
C LEU A 220 -13.94 10.78 3.28
N GLU A 221 -14.88 9.87 3.14
CA GLU A 221 -16.23 10.16 2.70
C GLU A 221 -17.25 9.62 3.73
N SER A 222 -18.40 10.28 3.83
CA SER A 222 -19.54 9.86 4.65
C SER A 222 -20.51 9.06 3.81
N GLY A 223 -21.02 7.96 4.36
CA GLY A 223 -21.94 7.09 3.66
C GLY A 223 -21.89 5.67 4.19
N VAL A 224 -22.61 4.78 3.51
CA VAL A 224 -22.71 3.37 3.87
C VAL A 224 -22.13 2.60 2.69
N GLU A 225 -21.08 1.80 2.94
CA GLU A 225 -20.32 0.95 1.99
C GLU A 225 -18.95 1.48 1.50
N PHE A 226 -17.95 1.54 2.39
CA PHE A 226 -16.53 1.67 2.01
C PHE A 226 -15.78 0.36 2.24
N GLU A 227 -14.66 0.14 1.54
CA GLU A 227 -13.77 -1.01 1.78
C GLU A 227 -13.13 -0.97 3.18
N TYR A 228 -12.84 0.24 3.66
CA TYR A 228 -12.31 0.52 5.01
C TYR A 228 -13.12 1.65 5.64
N SER A 229 -13.86 1.35 6.72
CA SER A 229 -14.59 2.37 7.47
C SER A 229 -13.89 2.72 8.78
N ILE A 230 -14.20 3.90 9.28
CA ILE A 230 -13.62 4.51 10.47
C ILE A 230 -14.78 5.10 11.26
N ALA A 231 -14.77 4.89 12.57
CA ALA A 231 -15.66 5.55 13.50
C ALA A 231 -15.02 6.87 13.94
N THR A 232 -15.71 7.96 13.64
CA THR A 232 -15.32 9.31 14.06
C THR A 232 -16.19 9.75 15.24
N PRO A 233 -15.61 10.23 16.34
CA PRO A 233 -16.37 10.66 17.50
C PRO A 233 -17.09 12.00 17.23
N VAL A 234 -18.31 12.10 17.75
CA VAL A 234 -19.14 13.31 17.74
C VAL A 234 -19.61 13.58 19.17
N LEU A 235 -19.31 14.76 19.69
CA LEU A 235 -19.76 15.18 21.02
C LEU A 235 -21.05 15.98 20.89
N CYS A 236 -22.12 15.49 21.53
CA CYS A 236 -23.42 16.14 21.50
C CYS A 236 -23.79 16.70 22.88
N LEU A 237 -24.26 17.94 22.91
CA LEU A 237 -24.93 18.56 24.06
C LEU A 237 -26.41 18.75 23.74
N GLU A 238 -27.24 17.97 24.42
CA GLU A 238 -28.69 18.06 24.36
C GLU A 238 -29.19 18.94 25.50
N THR A 239 -30.04 19.91 25.19
CA THR A 239 -30.68 20.81 26.14
C THR A 239 -32.17 20.60 26.05
N PHE A 240 -32.74 20.09 27.14
CA PHE A 240 -34.15 19.82 27.27
C PHE A 240 -34.82 20.92 28.09
N TYR A 241 -35.86 21.52 27.53
CA TYR A 241 -36.68 22.48 28.26
C TYR A 241 -37.87 21.75 28.87
N ARG A 242 -38.14 21.99 30.15
CA ARG A 242 -39.28 21.36 30.86
C ARG A 242 -40.05 22.40 31.65
N VAL A 243 -41.37 22.25 31.64
CA VAL A 243 -42.26 23.14 32.39
C VAL A 243 -42.09 22.87 33.89
N PRO A 244 -41.91 23.92 34.73
CA PRO A 244 -41.81 23.74 36.17
C PRO A 244 -43.06 23.08 36.77
N ILE A 245 -42.87 22.28 37.82
CA ILE A 245 -43.97 21.61 38.51
C ILE A 245 -44.91 22.69 39.10
N GLY A 246 -46.19 22.64 38.75
CA GLY A 246 -47.20 23.60 39.20
C GLY A 246 -47.37 24.83 38.32
N ALA A 247 -46.67 24.93 37.18
CA ALA A 247 -46.80 26.08 36.30
C ALA A 247 -48.17 26.13 35.57
N PRO A 248 -48.67 27.33 35.21
CA PRO A 248 -49.90 27.49 34.44
C PRO A 248 -49.91 26.69 33.13
N LYS A 249 -51.04 26.03 32.81
CA LYS A 249 -51.21 25.23 31.58
C LYS A 249 -50.92 26.00 30.28
N ALA A 250 -51.04 27.32 30.29
CA ALA A 250 -50.69 28.18 29.16
C ALA A 250 -49.20 28.08 28.78
N LEU A 251 -48.29 27.85 29.75
CA LEU A 251 -46.85 27.72 29.48
C LEU A 251 -46.48 26.47 28.69
N ASN A 252 -47.31 25.42 28.71
CA ASN A 252 -47.09 24.24 27.87
C ASN A 252 -47.16 24.59 26.36
N HIS A 253 -47.93 25.62 26.01
CA HIS A 253 -48.13 26.05 24.62
C HIS A 253 -47.01 26.98 24.12
N HIS A 254 -46.14 27.42 25.04
CA HIS A 254 -45.02 28.32 24.78
C HIS A 254 -43.66 27.67 25.11
N GLN A 255 -43.65 26.36 25.35
CA GLN A 255 -42.43 25.64 25.66
C GLN A 255 -41.43 25.78 24.50
N PRO A 256 -40.19 26.20 24.76
CA PRO A 256 -39.15 26.24 23.75
C PRO A 256 -38.87 24.85 23.18
N ASP A 257 -38.42 24.83 21.94
CA ASP A 257 -37.92 23.62 21.30
C ASP A 257 -36.66 23.11 22.03
N ASP A 258 -36.50 21.79 22.14
CA ASP A 258 -35.27 21.22 22.69
C ASP A 258 -34.10 21.54 21.74
N HIS A 259 -32.90 21.81 22.27
CA HIS A 259 -31.73 22.12 21.44
C HIS A 259 -30.73 20.97 21.46
N ARG A 260 -30.14 20.65 20.31
CA ARG A 260 -28.98 19.77 20.23
C ARG A 260 -27.85 20.49 19.53
N ARG A 261 -26.70 20.56 20.20
CA ARG A 261 -25.45 21.09 19.66
C ARG A 261 -24.47 19.95 19.48
N ALA A 262 -23.84 19.83 18.33
CA ALA A 262 -22.91 18.73 18.07
C ALA A 262 -21.57 19.26 17.54
N VAL A 263 -20.47 18.63 17.96
CA VAL A 263 -19.14 18.88 17.41
C VAL A 263 -18.61 17.60 16.78
N SER A 264 -18.35 17.62 15.47
CA SER A 264 -17.62 16.55 14.79
C SER A 264 -16.12 16.73 14.93
N LEU A 265 -15.39 15.61 15.02
CA LEU A 265 -13.95 15.59 15.25
C LEU A 265 -13.25 14.95 14.06
N GLY A 266 -12.39 15.72 13.38
CA GLY A 266 -11.57 15.24 12.28
C GLY A 266 -12.28 15.09 10.92
N TYR A 267 -13.60 15.32 10.84
CA TYR A 267 -14.39 15.23 9.61
C TYR A 267 -15.49 16.32 9.54
N ASP A 268 -15.57 17.04 8.41
CA ASP A 268 -16.61 18.02 8.09
C ASP A 268 -17.55 17.30 7.15
N ALA A 269 -18.63 16.79 7.71
CA ALA A 269 -19.87 16.77 6.97
C ALA A 269 -20.91 17.41 7.87
N ASN A 270 -21.88 18.08 7.25
CA ASN A 270 -23.13 18.41 7.90
C ASN A 270 -23.60 17.17 8.67
N ILE A 271 -23.77 17.29 9.99
CA ILE A 271 -23.99 16.14 10.84
C ILE A 271 -25.41 15.65 10.54
N GLU A 272 -25.52 14.63 9.69
CA GLU A 272 -26.80 13.98 9.45
C GLU A 272 -27.16 13.17 10.70
N MET A 273 -27.93 13.79 11.60
CA MET A 273 -28.28 13.26 12.91
C MET A 273 -28.91 11.86 12.88
N ASN A 274 -29.59 11.50 11.80
CA ASN A 274 -30.18 10.16 11.60
C ASN A 274 -29.13 9.08 11.27
N GLN A 275 -27.88 9.47 11.01
CA GLN A 275 -26.75 8.61 10.69
C GLN A 275 -25.75 8.48 11.86
N LEU A 276 -26.04 9.10 13.01
CA LEU A 276 -25.22 8.96 14.20
C LEU A 276 -25.53 7.66 14.95
N HIS A 277 -24.47 7.00 15.42
CA HIS A 277 -24.55 5.76 16.16
C HIS A 277 -24.29 5.99 17.67
N ASP A 278 -24.99 5.24 18.51
CA ASP A 278 -24.80 5.25 19.97
C ASP A 278 -23.49 4.59 20.41
N THR A 279 -22.94 3.72 19.58
CA THR A 279 -21.68 3.00 19.81
C THR A 279 -20.82 3.07 18.55
N PRO A 280 -19.49 2.94 18.65
CA PRO A 280 -18.62 2.97 17.48
C PRO A 280 -19.05 1.92 16.46
N PRO A 281 -19.44 2.32 15.24
CA PRO A 281 -19.81 1.37 14.18
C PRO A 281 -18.59 0.63 13.61
N SER A 282 -17.38 1.13 13.92
CA SER A 282 -16.09 0.59 13.52
C SER A 282 -15.22 0.31 14.75
N SER A 283 -14.31 -0.65 14.60
CA SER A 283 -13.22 -0.87 15.56
C SER A 283 -12.01 0.05 15.30
N TRP A 284 -11.97 0.73 14.16
CA TRP A 284 -11.01 1.79 13.86
C TRP A 284 -11.60 3.12 14.26
N VAL A 285 -11.16 3.63 15.40
CA VAL A 285 -11.59 4.93 15.93
C VAL A 285 -10.55 5.98 15.60
N TRP A 286 -10.95 7.04 14.91
CA TRP A 286 -10.09 8.20 14.65
C TRP A 286 -10.92 9.48 14.57
N PRO A 287 -10.41 10.63 15.05
CA PRO A 287 -9.18 10.76 15.82
C PRO A 287 -9.31 10.19 17.23
N GLU A 288 -8.19 9.78 17.83
CA GLU A 288 -8.13 9.54 19.27
C GLU A 288 -8.17 10.88 20.00
N VAL A 289 -9.14 11.06 20.89
CA VAL A 289 -9.38 12.33 21.57
C VAL A 289 -9.05 12.16 23.04
N GLY A 290 -7.98 12.81 23.49
CA GLY A 290 -7.61 12.85 24.90
C GLY A 290 -8.61 13.64 25.75
N GLU A 291 -8.62 13.38 27.07
CA GLU A 291 -9.57 13.98 28.01
C GLU A 291 -9.53 15.52 28.01
N GLU A 292 -8.33 16.12 27.88
CA GLU A 292 -8.18 17.58 27.85
C GLU A 292 -8.91 18.22 26.67
N LYS A 293 -8.68 17.69 25.46
CA LYS A 293 -9.33 18.19 24.24
C LYS A 293 -10.84 17.96 24.30
N ARG A 294 -11.26 16.81 24.84
CA ARG A 294 -12.68 16.51 25.09
C ARG A 294 -13.31 17.57 26.01
N GLN A 295 -12.64 17.94 27.10
CA GLN A 295 -13.14 18.96 28.03
C GLN A 295 -13.25 20.34 27.36
N GLN A 296 -12.26 20.74 26.56
CA GLN A 296 -12.31 21.99 25.80
C GLN A 296 -13.53 22.06 24.86
N ILE A 297 -13.89 20.94 24.22
CA ILE A 297 -15.05 20.86 23.34
C ILE A 297 -16.36 20.95 24.15
N ILE A 298 -16.41 20.31 25.32
CA ILE A 298 -17.56 20.40 26.22
C ILE A 298 -17.76 21.84 26.67
N ASP A 299 -16.70 22.51 27.12
CA ASP A 299 -16.75 23.90 27.57
C ASP A 299 -17.23 24.83 26.43
N PHE A 300 -16.74 24.60 25.21
CA PHE A 300 -17.21 25.30 24.01
C PHE A 300 -18.70 25.08 23.75
N LEU A 301 -19.19 23.83 23.82
CA LEU A 301 -20.60 23.52 23.63
C LEU A 301 -21.50 24.24 24.64
N PHE A 302 -21.05 24.39 25.89
CA PHE A 302 -21.77 25.13 26.92
C PHE A 302 -21.71 26.65 26.71
N GLN A 303 -20.59 27.23 26.27
CA GLN A 303 -20.51 28.65 25.93
C GLN A 303 -21.49 29.05 24.82
N GLN A 304 -21.74 28.15 23.86
CA GLN A 304 -22.72 28.38 22.79
C GLN A 304 -24.18 28.39 23.27
N ILE A 305 -24.47 27.97 24.52
CA ILE A 305 -25.79 28.15 25.13
C ILE A 305 -26.00 29.62 25.49
N GLU A 306 -25.01 30.25 26.12
CA GLU A 306 -25.12 31.60 26.70
C GLU A 306 -25.36 32.70 25.65
N ILE A 307 -24.99 32.44 24.39
CA ILE A 307 -25.09 33.42 23.28
C ILE A 307 -26.53 33.52 22.73
N GLN A 308 -27.43 32.57 23.02
CA GLN A 308 -28.76 32.47 22.39
C GLN A 308 -29.95 32.79 23.30
N ASP A 309 -29.76 33.25 24.55
CA ASP A 309 -30.86 33.46 25.51
C ASP A 309 -31.95 34.41 24.97
N GLY A 310 -33.04 33.82 24.46
CA GLY A 310 -34.30 34.51 24.19
C GLY A 310 -35.07 34.75 25.49
N THR A 311 -35.77 35.87 25.60
CA THR A 311 -36.44 36.35 26.83
C THR A 311 -37.46 35.39 27.47
N ASN A 312 -37.91 34.33 26.76
CA ASN A 312 -38.91 33.38 27.25
C ASN A 312 -38.32 32.09 27.85
N GLU A 313 -37.05 31.79 27.63
CA GLU A 313 -36.45 30.53 28.10
C GLU A 313 -36.18 30.52 29.61
N ALA A 314 -36.08 31.70 30.22
CA ALA A 314 -35.86 31.89 31.66
C ALA A 314 -37.00 31.33 32.55
N PHE A 315 -38.16 31.03 31.97
CA PHE A 315 -39.33 30.49 32.69
C PHE A 315 -39.39 28.96 32.72
N TYR A 316 -38.43 28.26 32.09
CA TYR A 316 -38.43 26.81 31.95
C TYR A 316 -37.20 26.19 32.66
N ASN A 317 -37.38 24.99 33.22
CA ASN A 317 -36.25 24.22 33.73
C ASN A 317 -35.41 23.73 32.54
N ARG A 318 -34.09 23.89 32.62
CA ARG A 318 -33.13 23.42 31.62
C ARG A 318 -32.42 22.19 32.14
N GLU A 319 -32.42 21.11 31.37
CA GLU A 319 -31.63 19.92 31.65
C GLU A 319 -30.62 19.72 30.51
N HIS A 320 -29.34 19.66 30.85
CA HIS A 320 -28.26 19.44 29.89
C HIS A 320 -27.77 17.99 29.97
N ARG A 321 -27.68 17.33 28.81
CA ARG A 321 -27.14 15.97 28.70
C ARG A 321 -26.05 15.93 27.65
N LEU A 322 -24.87 15.46 28.06
CA LEU A 322 -23.80 15.13 27.13
C LEU A 322 -23.99 13.70 26.62
N ALA A 323 -23.83 13.51 25.32
CA ALA A 323 -23.85 12.21 24.68
C ALA A 323 -22.65 12.07 23.73
N ASP A 324 -21.91 10.98 23.88
CA ASP A 324 -20.92 10.57 22.89
C ASP A 324 -21.66 9.83 21.77
N ARG A 325 -21.49 10.30 20.54
CA ARG A 325 -22.05 9.73 19.32
C ARG A 325 -20.93 9.41 18.34
N TRP A 326 -21.25 8.63 17.32
CA TRP A 326 -20.28 8.16 16.35
C TRP A 326 -20.81 8.32 14.93
N GLN A 327 -19.98 8.87 14.06
CA GLN A 327 -20.23 8.94 12.63
C GLN A 327 -19.36 7.91 11.91
N LEU A 328 -19.95 7.23 10.93
CA LEU A 328 -19.24 6.33 10.04
C LEU A 328 -18.70 7.12 8.84
N VAL A 329 -17.39 7.05 8.63
CA VAL A 329 -16.72 7.54 7.42
C VAL A 329 -15.86 6.43 6.85
N GLY A 330 -15.37 6.55 5.63
CA GLY A 330 -14.46 5.55 5.09
C GLY A 330 -13.77 5.99 3.81
N PHE A 331 -12.97 5.07 3.27
CA PHE A 331 -12.24 5.25 2.03
C PHE A 331 -12.04 3.90 1.33
N ASP A 332 -11.79 3.95 0.03
CA ASP A 332 -11.54 2.76 -0.78
C ASP A 332 -10.09 2.64 -1.22
N TRP A 333 -9.67 1.44 -1.65
CA TRP A 333 -8.32 1.19 -2.14
C TRP A 333 -7.80 2.15 -3.23
N PRO A 334 -8.60 2.66 -4.19
CA PRO A 334 -8.12 3.65 -5.16
C PRO A 334 -7.54 4.92 -4.53
N ILE A 335 -8.04 5.34 -3.36
CA ILE A 335 -7.50 6.47 -2.60
C ILE A 335 -6.12 6.13 -2.04
N VAL A 336 -5.97 4.92 -1.48
CA VAL A 336 -4.69 4.37 -1.02
C VAL A 336 -3.66 4.36 -2.15
N GLU A 337 -4.01 3.84 -3.33
CA GLU A 337 -3.11 3.83 -4.49
C GLU A 337 -2.71 5.23 -4.95
N ARG A 338 -3.61 6.21 -4.84
CA ARG A 338 -3.33 7.61 -5.18
C ARG A 338 -2.29 8.20 -4.22
N ARG A 339 -2.46 7.98 -2.92
CA ARG A 339 -1.57 8.52 -1.87
C ARG A 339 -0.20 7.85 -1.84
N LEU A 340 -0.13 6.57 -2.23
CA LEU A 340 1.13 5.85 -2.39
C LEU A 340 2.08 6.46 -3.44
N GLN A 341 1.59 7.28 -4.37
CA GLN A 341 2.41 7.91 -5.42
C GLN A 341 3.51 8.84 -4.89
N ALA A 342 3.41 9.29 -3.64
CA ALA A 342 4.39 10.17 -3.01
C ALA A 342 5.61 9.43 -2.44
N ASN A 343 5.61 8.10 -2.43
CA ASN A 343 6.70 7.31 -1.83
C ASN A 343 7.80 7.00 -2.85
N ASN A 344 8.99 7.55 -2.61
CA ASN A 344 10.20 7.19 -3.36
C ASN A 344 10.51 5.70 -3.21
N GLY A 345 10.97 5.07 -4.30
CA GLY A 345 11.27 3.63 -4.35
C GLY A 345 10.05 2.74 -4.60
N LEU A 346 8.85 3.32 -4.70
CA LEU A 346 7.64 2.59 -5.06
C LEU A 346 7.38 2.66 -6.58
N HIS A 347 7.31 1.50 -7.22
CA HIS A 347 7.03 1.37 -8.64
C HIS A 347 5.60 0.89 -8.85
N ARG A 348 4.76 1.70 -9.49
CA ARG A 348 3.39 1.30 -9.83
C ARG A 348 3.39 0.35 -11.02
N ILE A 349 2.70 -0.77 -10.83
CA ILE A 349 2.43 -1.73 -11.90
C ILE A 349 1.04 -1.41 -12.41
N ARG A 350 0.95 -0.80 -13.59
CA ARG A 350 -0.34 -0.45 -14.20
C ARG A 350 -1.01 -1.74 -14.64
N SER A 351 -2.19 -2.03 -14.10
CA SER A 351 -3.09 -2.98 -14.75
C SER A 351 -3.29 -2.51 -16.19
N GLY A 352 -2.95 -3.36 -17.16
CA GLY A 352 -3.35 -3.13 -18.55
C GLY A 352 -4.86 -2.89 -18.58
N ALA A 353 -5.27 -1.88 -19.35
CA ALA A 353 -6.67 -1.54 -19.57
C ALA A 353 -7.46 -2.73 -20.13
#